data_AF-A0A916FQ29-F1
#
_entry.id   AF-A0A916FQ29-F1
#
_cell.length_a   1.000
_cell.length_b   1.000
_cell.length_c   1.000
_cell.angle_alpha   90.00
_cell.angle_beta   90.00
_cell.angle_gamma   90.00
#
_symmetry.space_group_name_H-M   'P 1'
#
loop_
_entity.id
_entity.type
_entity.pdbx_description
1 polymer ?
#
loop_
_entity_poly.entity_id
_entity_poly.type
_entity_poly.pdbx_seq_one_letter_code
_entity_poly.pdbx_strand_id
1 'polypeptide(L)'
;MPSGPASFIRLFVSAAAHELRALVLAFSCNFILLGGYYILRPVRDTMATVLGIGQLPNLYTGTLILTLGCAPLFGWATTRFRLSRVVPGMFWFWVLNILLFAALFAADPASHRVAMAYFWWFSVVNLFMVSMFWSLMADLFTPLQAARLFAAIAAGGSLGAIVGPLVTRFLAASVGVEGLLLGAACAFAVVTVLVHLLVREKARLWAGHAETQPSTLDHPLGGNPFDGFSGLFRSGYVVNQALFIMLMTWVATVAYFLQTDLIGRAYTGLAERTRAIADIDLVVNVCSALVLVFGTGRVLTRLGVTAGLVLNPLIMLASFLAVALSPTVLAIQGIQVARRVAQYAIARPSREVCFTVMPQESRYRTKNVIDTVVYRFGDVSAAWMQAALAAFGFGLAGTVGLGFLSSGIWGLVALALGRRYESLRHVQAGQGGRQGEMRAAVGET
;
A
#
# COMPACT_ATOMS: atom_id res chain seq x y z
N MET A 1 21.24 32.57 10.03
CA MET A 1 21.18 31.11 9.88
C MET A 1 19.81 30.65 10.35
N PRO A 2 18.90 30.12 9.50
CA PRO A 2 17.62 29.64 10.00
C PRO A 2 17.78 28.20 10.50
N SER A 3 18.19 28.04 11.74
CA SER A 3 18.25 26.77 12.46
C SER A 3 16.87 26.43 13.04
N GLY A 4 15.97 25.93 12.18
CA GLY A 4 14.71 25.33 12.59
C GLY A 4 14.47 24.02 11.84
N PRO A 5 13.59 23.12 12.35
CA PRO A 5 13.23 21.87 11.67
C PRO A 5 12.74 22.09 10.23
N ALA A 6 12.22 23.27 9.92
CA ALA A 6 11.85 23.70 8.57
C ALA A 6 13.03 23.76 7.58
N SER A 7 14.27 24.01 8.04
CA SER A 7 15.46 24.04 7.17
C SER A 7 15.95 22.64 6.82
N PHE A 8 15.82 21.68 7.73
CA PHE A 8 16.17 20.28 7.49
C PHE A 8 15.19 19.62 6.52
N ILE A 9 13.88 19.89 6.69
CA ILE A 9 12.83 19.38 5.78
C ILE A 9 13.03 19.93 4.36
N ARG A 10 13.39 21.21 4.20
CA ARG A 10 13.68 21.82 2.89
C ARG A 10 14.92 21.26 2.18
N LEU A 11 15.88 20.70 2.94
CA LEU A 11 17.10 20.14 2.39
C LEU A 11 16.86 18.77 1.71
N PHE A 12 15.87 18.01 2.18
CA PHE A 12 15.58 16.66 1.70
C PHE A 12 14.27 16.54 0.92
N VAL A 13 13.29 17.41 1.21
CA VAL A 13 12.01 17.48 0.53
C VAL A 13 11.87 18.87 -0.06
N SER A 14 11.76 18.94 -1.38
CA SER A 14 11.36 20.17 -2.05
C SER A 14 9.88 20.40 -1.75
N ALA A 15 9.56 20.95 -0.59
CA ALA A 15 8.22 21.36 -0.19
C ALA A 15 8.15 22.88 -0.13
N ALA A 16 7.11 23.47 -0.74
CA ALA A 16 6.85 24.89 -0.59
C ALA A 16 6.35 25.20 0.85
N ALA A 17 6.50 26.46 1.29
CA ALA A 17 6.13 26.85 2.65
C ALA A 17 4.66 26.59 2.97
N HIS A 18 3.77 26.76 1.97
CA HIS A 18 2.34 26.52 2.13
C HIS A 18 1.97 25.03 2.20
N GLU A 19 2.83 24.14 1.69
CA GLU A 19 2.61 22.68 1.64
C GLU A 19 3.08 21.96 2.92
N LEU A 20 3.94 22.62 3.71
CA LEU A 20 4.63 22.00 4.84
C LEU A 20 3.67 21.43 5.89
N ARG A 21 2.56 22.14 6.17
CA ARG A 21 1.57 21.68 7.15
C ARG A 21 0.85 20.41 6.67
N ALA A 22 0.41 20.39 5.42
CA ALA A 22 -0.21 19.21 4.83
C ALA A 22 0.76 18.03 4.76
N LEU A 23 2.02 18.28 4.42
CA LEU A 23 3.09 17.28 4.42
C LEU A 23 3.30 16.66 5.80
N VAL A 24 3.44 17.47 6.85
CA VAL A 24 3.66 16.97 8.21
C VAL A 24 2.45 16.17 8.69
N LEU A 25 1.23 16.66 8.47
CA LEU A 25 0.01 15.92 8.81
C LEU A 25 -0.06 14.58 8.07
N ALA A 26 0.24 14.55 6.77
CA ALA A 26 0.23 13.33 5.96
C ALA A 26 1.32 12.34 6.40
N PHE A 27 2.52 12.83 6.70
CA PHE A 27 3.63 12.05 7.23
C PHE A 27 3.26 11.41 8.57
N SER A 28 2.79 12.21 9.53
CA SER A 28 2.39 11.74 10.86
C SER A 28 1.21 10.77 10.76
N CYS A 29 0.26 11.05 9.87
CA CYS A 29 -0.87 10.15 9.62
C CYS A 29 -0.38 8.79 9.13
N ASN A 30 0.49 8.75 8.12
CA ASN A 30 1.03 7.48 7.59
C ASN A 30 1.90 6.76 8.62
N PHE A 31 2.69 7.49 9.41
CA PHE A 31 3.51 6.94 10.49
C PHE A 31 2.68 6.22 11.55
N ILE A 32 1.67 6.90 12.11
CA ILE A 32 0.81 6.31 13.14
C ILE A 32 -0.06 5.20 12.55
N LEU A 33 -0.55 5.39 11.33
CA LEU A 33 -1.36 4.40 10.62
C LEU A 33 -0.63 3.08 10.44
N LEU A 34 0.59 3.13 9.90
CA LEU A 34 1.39 1.92 9.70
C LEU A 34 1.89 1.39 11.05
N GLY A 35 2.26 2.24 12.00
CA GLY A 35 2.60 1.82 13.37
C GLY A 35 1.49 0.99 14.02
N GLY A 36 0.26 1.49 14.05
CA GLY A 36 -0.90 0.77 14.58
C GLY A 36 -1.20 -0.51 13.81
N TYR A 37 -1.09 -0.49 12.48
CA TYR A 37 -1.23 -1.68 11.65
C TYR A 37 -0.19 -2.76 11.98
N TYR A 38 1.07 -2.37 12.20
CA TYR A 38 2.14 -3.30 12.56
C TYR A 38 2.06 -3.78 14.00
N ILE A 39 1.28 -3.13 14.88
CA ILE A 39 0.90 -3.65 16.19
C ILE A 39 -0.14 -4.79 16.04
N LEU A 40 -1.11 -4.61 15.15
CA LEU A 40 -2.18 -5.58 14.90
C LEU A 40 -1.73 -6.82 14.10
N ARG A 41 -0.70 -6.68 13.25
CA ARG A 41 -0.22 -7.75 12.35
C ARG A 41 0.24 -9.00 13.12
N PRO A 42 1.09 -8.92 14.16
CA PRO A 42 1.49 -10.10 14.93
C PRO A 42 0.31 -10.85 15.53
N VAL A 43 -0.72 -10.15 16.02
CA VAL A 43 -1.95 -10.78 16.54
C VAL A 43 -2.60 -11.62 15.45
N ARG A 44 -2.69 -11.11 14.21
CA ARG A 44 -3.25 -11.85 13.07
C ARG A 44 -2.43 -13.11 12.79
N ASP A 45 -1.11 -12.98 12.80
CA ASP A 45 -0.21 -14.08 12.48
C ASP A 45 -0.26 -15.18 13.56
N THR A 46 -0.37 -14.82 14.83
CA THR A 46 -0.63 -15.76 15.92
C THR A 46 -1.95 -16.49 15.73
N MET A 47 -3.04 -15.79 15.38
CA MET A 47 -4.33 -16.45 15.12
C MET A 47 -4.27 -17.45 13.97
N ALA A 48 -3.48 -17.17 12.92
CA ALA A 48 -3.28 -18.11 11.83
C ALA A 48 -2.60 -19.42 12.28
N THR A 49 -1.68 -19.33 13.25
CA THR A 49 -0.99 -20.51 13.80
C THR A 49 -1.91 -21.37 14.68
N VAL A 50 -2.81 -20.73 15.44
CA VAL A 50 -3.81 -21.39 16.28
C VAL A 50 -4.81 -22.20 15.44
N LEU A 51 -5.18 -21.68 14.27
CA LEU A 51 -6.14 -22.33 13.35
C LEU A 51 -5.56 -23.52 12.57
N GLY A 52 -4.23 -23.68 12.55
CA GLY A 52 -3.52 -24.75 11.85
C GLY A 52 -3.18 -24.43 10.39
N ILE A 53 -1.96 -24.80 9.98
CA ILE A 53 -1.36 -24.48 8.66
C ILE A 53 -2.20 -25.03 7.48
N GLY A 54 -2.90 -26.17 7.67
CA GLY A 54 -3.75 -26.78 6.64
C GLY A 54 -5.00 -25.97 6.26
N GLN A 55 -5.42 -25.00 7.09
CA GLN A 55 -6.57 -24.12 6.82
C GLN A 55 -6.17 -22.84 6.07
N LEU A 56 -4.87 -22.56 5.87
CA LEU A 56 -4.40 -21.31 5.23
C LEU A 56 -5.02 -21.06 3.84
N PRO A 57 -5.15 -22.05 2.93
CA PRO A 57 -5.82 -21.83 1.64
C PRO A 57 -7.29 -21.39 1.79
N ASN A 58 -8.01 -21.95 2.76
CA ASN A 58 -9.39 -21.56 3.07
C ASN A 58 -9.45 -20.14 3.64
N LEU A 59 -8.48 -19.77 4.49
CA LEU A 59 -8.37 -18.42 5.03
C LEU A 59 -8.12 -17.36 3.94
N TYR A 60 -7.22 -17.66 2.98
CA TYR A 60 -6.99 -16.79 1.83
C TYR A 60 -8.20 -16.68 0.91
N THR A 61 -8.87 -17.80 0.64
CA THR A 61 -10.10 -17.83 -0.17
C THR A 61 -11.22 -17.03 0.49
N GLY A 62 -11.43 -17.22 1.80
CA GLY A 62 -12.40 -16.44 2.59
C GLY A 62 -12.07 -14.94 2.60
N THR A 63 -10.78 -14.58 2.68
CA THR A 63 -10.34 -13.18 2.57
C THR A 63 -10.69 -12.57 1.20
N LEU A 64 -10.50 -13.31 0.11
CA LEU A 64 -10.88 -12.84 -1.24
C LEU A 64 -12.39 -12.64 -1.35
N ILE A 65 -13.20 -13.61 -0.88
CA ILE A 65 -14.67 -13.52 -0.89
C ILE A 65 -15.16 -12.31 -0.10
N LEU A 66 -14.61 -12.10 1.11
CA LEU A 66 -14.98 -10.95 1.94
C LEU A 66 -14.54 -9.62 1.31
N THR A 67 -13.36 -9.58 0.67
CA THR A 67 -12.89 -8.40 -0.05
C THR A 67 -13.82 -8.07 -1.23
N LEU A 68 -14.26 -9.09 -1.98
CA LEU A 68 -15.23 -8.95 -3.06
C LEU A 68 -16.59 -8.41 -2.58
N GLY A 69 -17.03 -8.81 -1.38
CA GLY A 69 -18.24 -8.27 -0.76
C GLY A 69 -18.09 -6.86 -0.19
N CYS A 70 -16.91 -6.53 0.37
CA CYS A 70 -16.65 -5.21 0.95
C CYS A 70 -16.47 -4.11 -0.12
N ALA A 71 -15.91 -4.45 -1.28
CA ALA A 71 -15.72 -3.50 -2.37
C ALA A 71 -17.01 -2.79 -2.85
N PRO A 72 -18.13 -3.48 -3.15
CA PRO A 72 -19.38 -2.83 -3.52
C PRO A 72 -20.04 -2.12 -2.34
N LEU A 73 -19.88 -2.60 -1.09
CA LEU A 73 -20.35 -1.88 0.10
C LEU A 73 -19.65 -0.53 0.26
N PHE A 74 -18.34 -0.50 0.03
CA PHE A 74 -17.58 0.74 -0.03
C PHE A 74 -18.03 1.61 -1.20
N GLY A 75 -18.21 1.03 -2.39
CA GLY A 75 -18.78 1.71 -3.55
C GLY A 75 -20.10 2.40 -3.22
N TRP A 76 -21.04 1.69 -2.60
CA TRP A 76 -22.32 2.22 -2.13
C TRP A 76 -22.17 3.36 -1.12
N ALA A 77 -21.26 3.25 -0.14
CA ALA A 77 -21.02 4.34 0.81
C ALA A 77 -20.58 5.62 0.09
N THR A 78 -19.73 5.51 -0.95
CA THR A 78 -19.29 6.66 -1.75
C THR A 78 -20.35 7.23 -2.70
N THR A 79 -21.39 6.46 -3.08
CA THR A 79 -22.51 6.99 -3.89
C THR A 79 -23.48 7.80 -3.03
N ARG A 80 -23.64 7.44 -1.75
CA ARG A 80 -24.64 8.03 -0.84
C ARG A 80 -24.12 9.18 0.00
N PHE A 81 -22.87 9.11 0.43
CA PHE A 81 -22.30 10.07 1.36
C PHE A 81 -21.13 10.83 0.74
N ARG A 82 -20.91 12.06 1.21
CA ARG A 82 -19.76 12.88 0.83
C ARG A 82 -18.47 12.22 1.31
N LEU A 83 -17.44 12.19 0.47
CA LEU A 83 -16.16 11.55 0.80
C LEU A 83 -15.48 12.18 2.03
N SER A 84 -15.68 13.48 2.28
CA SER A 84 -15.25 14.16 3.52
C SER A 84 -15.80 13.54 4.81
N ARG A 85 -16.93 12.80 4.74
CA ARG A 85 -17.50 12.04 5.87
C ARG A 85 -17.21 10.55 5.78
N VAL A 86 -17.20 9.99 4.57
CA VAL A 86 -16.92 8.55 4.36
C VAL A 86 -15.51 8.20 4.82
N VAL A 87 -14.50 9.00 4.44
CA VAL A 87 -13.10 8.68 4.75
C VAL A 87 -12.86 8.64 6.26
N PRO A 88 -13.16 9.70 7.05
CA PRO A 88 -12.98 9.62 8.50
C PRO A 88 -13.95 8.63 9.18
N GLY A 89 -15.18 8.49 8.66
CA GLY A 89 -16.16 7.52 9.17
C GLY A 89 -15.67 6.07 9.07
N MET A 90 -14.92 5.74 8.01
CA MET A 90 -14.31 4.41 7.87
C MET A 90 -13.21 4.16 8.90
N PHE A 91 -12.40 5.17 9.24
CA PHE A 91 -11.41 5.04 10.30
C PHE A 91 -12.06 4.87 11.68
N TRP A 92 -13.15 5.61 11.96
CA TRP A 92 -13.96 5.39 13.16
C TRP A 92 -14.55 3.98 13.20
N PHE A 93 -15.07 3.49 12.07
CA PHE A 93 -15.54 2.12 11.95
C PHE A 93 -14.43 1.13 12.33
N TRP A 94 -13.20 1.29 11.83
CA TRP A 94 -12.09 0.42 12.22
C TRP A 94 -11.74 0.51 13.71
N VAL A 95 -11.74 1.70 14.32
CA VAL A 95 -11.56 1.86 15.77
C VAL A 95 -12.60 1.03 16.53
N LEU A 96 -13.88 1.17 16.19
CA LEU A 96 -14.96 0.41 16.84
C LEU A 96 -14.81 -1.10 16.67
N ASN A 97 -14.38 -1.57 15.49
CA ASN A 97 -14.10 -2.98 15.27
C ASN A 97 -12.93 -3.48 16.14
N ILE A 98 -11.85 -2.71 16.24
CA ILE A 98 -10.70 -3.08 17.09
C ILE A 98 -11.14 -3.19 18.56
N LEU A 99 -11.95 -2.24 19.04
CA LEU A 99 -12.50 -2.29 20.40
C LEU A 99 -13.44 -3.49 20.60
N LEU A 100 -14.26 -3.82 19.61
CA LEU A 100 -15.10 -5.02 19.63
C LEU A 100 -14.25 -6.29 19.71
N PHE A 101 -13.19 -6.41 18.90
CA PHE A 101 -12.27 -7.55 18.98
C PHE A 101 -11.55 -7.61 20.32
N ALA A 102 -11.14 -6.46 20.88
CA ALA A 102 -10.55 -6.42 22.23
C ALA A 102 -11.51 -6.99 23.27
N ALA A 103 -12.78 -6.58 23.25
CA ALA A 103 -13.80 -7.10 24.16
C ALA A 103 -14.09 -8.61 23.93
N LEU A 104 -14.14 -9.06 22.67
CA LEU A 104 -14.37 -10.47 22.35
C LEU A 104 -13.19 -11.36 22.80
N PHE A 105 -11.95 -10.91 22.61
CA PHE A 105 -10.78 -11.64 23.09
C PHE A 105 -10.62 -11.58 24.62
N ALA A 106 -11.06 -10.51 25.27
CA ALA A 106 -11.13 -10.45 26.73
C ALA A 106 -12.16 -11.45 27.30
N ALA A 107 -13.29 -11.60 26.62
CA ALA A 107 -14.35 -12.53 27.02
C ALA A 107 -14.00 -14.01 26.77
N ASP A 108 -13.40 -14.33 25.63
CA ASP A 108 -12.97 -15.70 25.29
C ASP A 108 -11.65 -15.69 24.50
N PRO A 109 -10.49 -15.70 25.19
CA PRO A 109 -9.17 -15.67 24.56
C PRO A 109 -8.87 -16.88 23.66
N ALA A 110 -9.51 -18.03 23.92
CA ALA A 110 -9.25 -19.30 23.23
C ALA A 110 -10.23 -19.55 22.07
N SER A 111 -11.10 -18.59 21.77
CA SER A 111 -12.14 -18.75 20.76
C SER A 111 -11.56 -18.86 19.34
N HIS A 112 -11.63 -20.06 18.76
CA HIS A 112 -11.21 -20.28 17.38
C HIS A 112 -12.04 -19.46 16.39
N ARG A 113 -13.32 -19.21 16.71
CA ARG A 113 -14.23 -18.38 15.90
C ARG A 113 -13.81 -16.91 15.87
N VAL A 114 -13.47 -16.35 17.04
CA VAL A 114 -13.00 -14.95 17.14
C VAL A 114 -11.65 -14.81 16.44
N ALA A 115 -10.74 -15.77 16.61
CA ALA A 115 -9.45 -15.81 15.91
C ALA A 115 -9.61 -15.81 14.38
N MET A 116 -10.51 -16.64 13.84
CA MET A 116 -10.81 -16.70 12.41
C MET A 116 -11.46 -15.41 11.89
N ALA A 117 -12.44 -14.88 12.63
CA ALA A 117 -13.10 -13.61 12.28
C ALA A 117 -12.10 -12.45 12.28
N TYR A 118 -11.22 -12.37 13.28
CA TYR A 118 -10.16 -11.35 13.35
C TYR A 118 -9.18 -11.49 12.19
N PHE A 119 -8.76 -12.72 11.85
CA PHE A 119 -7.87 -12.97 10.72
C PHE A 119 -8.44 -12.40 9.42
N TRP A 120 -9.69 -12.74 9.10
CA TRP A 120 -10.37 -12.25 7.91
C TRP A 120 -10.57 -10.75 7.94
N TRP A 121 -11.10 -10.21 9.04
CA TRP A 121 -11.32 -8.79 9.22
C TRP A 121 -10.02 -8.00 9.00
N PHE A 122 -8.94 -8.35 9.68
CA PHE A 122 -7.65 -7.66 9.55
C PHE A 122 -7.11 -7.77 8.11
N SER A 123 -7.29 -8.93 7.46
CA SER A 123 -6.81 -9.17 6.10
C SER A 123 -7.58 -8.37 5.05
N VAL A 124 -8.84 -8.05 5.28
CA VAL A 124 -9.60 -7.12 4.42
C VAL A 124 -9.25 -5.67 4.75
N VAL A 125 -9.33 -5.30 6.03
CA VAL A 125 -9.14 -3.92 6.49
C VAL A 125 -7.77 -3.38 6.13
N ASN A 126 -6.70 -4.19 6.20
CA ASN A 126 -5.36 -3.68 5.94
C ASN A 126 -5.15 -3.09 4.53
N LEU A 127 -5.75 -3.68 3.49
CA LEU A 127 -5.64 -3.18 2.12
C LEU A 127 -6.57 -1.99 1.91
N PHE A 128 -7.79 -2.05 2.46
CA PHE A 128 -8.72 -0.92 2.41
C PHE A 128 -8.15 0.33 3.09
N MET A 129 -7.56 0.16 4.27
CA MET A 129 -6.90 1.20 5.03
C MET A 129 -5.80 1.90 4.25
N VAL A 130 -4.90 1.11 3.66
CA VAL A 130 -3.83 1.64 2.83
C VAL A 130 -4.39 2.34 1.59
N SER A 131 -5.33 1.71 0.90
CA SER A 131 -5.93 2.27 -0.31
C SER A 131 -6.63 3.60 -0.02
N MET A 132 -7.46 3.66 1.02
CA MET A 132 -8.17 4.87 1.45
C MET A 132 -7.23 6.02 1.81
N PHE A 133 -6.15 5.73 2.52
CA PHE A 133 -5.14 6.74 2.83
C PHE A 133 -4.52 7.32 1.56
N TRP A 134 -4.09 6.47 0.62
CA TRP A 134 -3.46 6.95 -0.61
C TRP A 134 -4.45 7.60 -1.59
N SER A 135 -5.72 7.18 -1.60
CA SER A 135 -6.79 7.88 -2.33
C SER A 135 -6.99 9.30 -1.79
N LEU A 136 -6.97 9.48 -0.45
CA LEU A 136 -7.01 10.81 0.16
C LEU A 136 -5.77 11.65 -0.22
N MET A 137 -4.57 11.05 -0.22
CA MET A 137 -3.35 11.76 -0.63
C MET A 137 -3.38 12.17 -2.09
N ALA A 138 -3.84 11.28 -2.98
CA ALA A 138 -3.99 11.56 -4.41
C ALA A 138 -5.09 12.59 -4.71
N ASP A 139 -6.03 12.80 -3.79
CA ASP A 139 -7.07 13.82 -3.89
C ASP A 139 -6.65 15.14 -3.22
N LEU A 140 -5.70 15.11 -2.28
CA LEU A 140 -5.16 16.29 -1.58
C LEU A 140 -4.09 17.02 -2.38
N PHE A 141 -3.20 16.28 -3.06
CA PHE A 141 -2.02 16.83 -3.73
C PHE A 141 -2.15 16.77 -5.26
N THR A 142 -1.65 17.80 -5.95
CA THR A 142 -1.54 17.80 -7.42
C THR A 142 -0.51 16.77 -7.92
N PRO A 143 -0.50 16.37 -9.20
CA PRO A 143 0.49 15.44 -9.73
C PRO A 143 1.94 15.90 -9.51
N LEU A 144 2.20 17.21 -9.64
CA LEU A 144 3.52 17.81 -9.43
C LEU A 144 3.94 17.76 -7.95
N GLN A 145 3.00 18.06 -7.04
CA GLN A 145 3.20 17.93 -5.60
C GLN A 145 3.42 16.47 -5.21
N ALA A 146 2.58 15.55 -5.70
CA ALA A 146 2.65 14.13 -5.42
C ALA A 146 4.02 13.54 -5.78
N ALA A 147 4.56 13.88 -6.96
CA ALA A 147 5.88 13.42 -7.40
C ALA A 147 7.03 13.82 -6.45
N ARG A 148 6.89 14.92 -5.71
CA ARG A 148 7.88 15.43 -4.74
C ARG A 148 7.61 14.97 -3.31
N LEU A 149 6.34 14.97 -2.89
CA LEU A 149 5.94 14.81 -1.50
C LEU A 149 5.60 13.37 -1.11
N PHE A 150 5.17 12.52 -2.05
CA PHE A 150 4.73 11.16 -1.73
C PHE A 150 5.87 10.28 -1.18
N ALA A 151 7.10 10.51 -1.61
CA ALA A 151 8.27 9.84 -1.06
C ALA A 151 8.44 10.13 0.45
N ALA A 152 8.35 11.39 0.83
CA ALA A 152 8.42 11.80 2.23
C ALA A 152 7.24 11.24 3.04
N ILE A 153 6.01 11.34 2.53
CA ILE A 153 4.82 10.77 3.18
C ILE A 153 4.97 9.26 3.37
N ALA A 154 5.43 8.55 2.35
CA ALA A 154 5.69 7.11 2.40
C ALA A 154 6.78 6.76 3.43
N ALA A 155 7.82 7.59 3.59
CA ALA A 155 8.86 7.38 4.60
C ALA A 155 8.28 7.31 6.02
N GLY A 156 7.26 8.12 6.31
CA GLY A 156 6.51 8.05 7.58
C GLY A 156 5.96 6.65 7.82
N GLY A 157 5.36 6.02 6.81
CA GLY A 157 4.84 4.66 6.90
C GLY A 157 5.93 3.60 7.15
N SER A 158 7.10 3.73 6.52
CA SER A 158 8.26 2.84 6.78
C SER A 158 8.82 3.02 8.19
N LEU A 159 8.88 4.25 8.70
CA LEU A 159 9.27 4.50 10.09
C LEU A 159 8.24 3.93 11.07
N GLY A 160 6.95 4.07 10.77
CA GLY A 160 5.87 3.42 11.53
C GLY A 160 6.00 1.91 11.54
N ALA A 161 6.42 1.32 10.42
CA ALA A 161 6.69 -0.12 10.30
C ALA A 161 7.91 -0.62 11.10
N ILE A 162 8.81 0.28 11.50
CA ILE A 162 9.93 -0.03 12.41
C ILE A 162 9.45 0.13 13.86
N VAL A 163 8.79 1.25 14.16
CA VAL A 163 8.35 1.57 15.52
C VAL A 163 7.25 0.63 16.00
N GLY A 164 6.28 0.28 15.16
CA GLY A 164 5.16 -0.61 15.53
C GLY A 164 5.61 -1.96 16.11
N PRO A 165 6.43 -2.75 15.40
CA PRO A 165 6.93 -4.03 15.92
C PRO A 165 7.81 -3.88 17.16
N LEU A 166 8.59 -2.80 17.28
CA LEU A 166 9.36 -2.51 18.49
C LEU A 166 8.45 -2.27 19.69
N VAL A 167 7.41 -1.46 19.51
CA VAL A 167 6.37 -1.21 20.52
C VAL A 167 5.70 -2.53 20.94
N THR A 168 5.31 -3.38 19.98
CA THR A 168 4.77 -4.71 20.26
C THR A 168 5.76 -5.58 21.03
N ARG A 169 7.05 -5.59 20.67
CA ARG A 169 8.07 -6.40 21.35
C ARG A 169 8.19 -6.06 22.84
N PHE A 170 8.09 -4.80 23.21
CA PHE A 170 8.21 -4.36 24.60
C PHE A 170 6.89 -4.45 25.39
N LEU A 171 5.74 -4.28 24.73
CA LEU A 171 4.43 -4.27 25.38
C LEU A 171 3.70 -5.61 25.36
N ALA A 172 3.99 -6.51 24.42
CA ALA A 172 3.24 -7.77 24.29
C ALA A 172 3.30 -8.62 25.57
N ALA A 173 4.46 -8.64 26.24
CA ALA A 173 4.63 -9.42 27.47
C ALA A 173 3.92 -8.81 28.68
N SER A 174 3.73 -7.48 28.72
CA SER A 174 3.15 -6.78 29.87
C SER A 174 1.66 -6.51 29.74
N VAL A 175 1.13 -6.31 28.53
CA VAL A 175 -0.27 -5.89 28.29
C VAL A 175 -1.10 -6.95 27.55
N GLY A 176 -0.49 -8.04 27.07
CA GLY A 176 -1.19 -9.13 26.38
C GLY A 176 -1.85 -8.73 25.06
N VAL A 177 -2.64 -9.63 24.48
CA VAL A 177 -3.33 -9.39 23.18
C VAL A 177 -4.35 -8.26 23.29
N GLU A 178 -5.13 -8.23 24.37
CA GLU A 178 -6.13 -7.18 24.62
C GLU A 178 -5.48 -5.79 24.66
N GLY A 179 -4.40 -5.62 25.43
CA GLY A 179 -3.69 -4.35 25.52
C GLY A 179 -3.09 -3.89 24.19
N LEU A 180 -2.60 -4.82 23.37
CA LEU A 180 -2.13 -4.51 22.01
C LEU A 180 -3.27 -4.01 21.12
N LEU A 181 -4.46 -4.61 21.21
CA LEU A 181 -5.65 -4.16 20.48
C LEU A 181 -6.09 -2.76 20.94
N LEU A 182 -6.11 -2.49 22.25
CA LEU A 182 -6.44 -1.17 22.79
C LEU A 182 -5.41 -0.10 22.37
N GLY A 183 -4.12 -0.44 22.40
CA GLY A 183 -3.05 0.45 21.92
C GLY A 183 -3.20 0.76 20.42
N ALA A 184 -3.54 -0.24 19.61
CA ALA A 184 -3.86 -0.04 18.21
C ALA A 184 -5.13 0.81 18.01
N ALA A 185 -6.19 0.59 18.78
CA ALA A 185 -7.40 1.41 18.74
C ALA A 185 -7.09 2.89 19.01
N CYS A 186 -6.23 3.17 20.00
CA CYS A 186 -5.75 4.53 20.28
C CYS A 186 -4.99 5.12 19.10
N ALA A 187 -4.08 4.37 18.49
CA ALA A 187 -3.35 4.81 17.30
C ALA A 187 -4.31 5.14 16.14
N PHE A 188 -5.30 4.29 15.88
CA PHE A 188 -6.31 4.53 14.82
C PHE A 188 -7.25 5.70 15.15
N ALA A 189 -7.57 5.95 16.42
CA ALA A 189 -8.29 7.14 16.84
C ALA A 189 -7.49 8.42 16.54
N VAL A 190 -6.18 8.42 16.83
CA VAL A 190 -5.28 9.53 16.47
C VAL A 190 -5.21 9.70 14.94
N VAL A 191 -5.10 8.61 14.18
CA VAL A 191 -5.18 8.68 12.71
C VAL A 191 -6.49 9.32 12.26
N THR A 192 -7.61 8.98 12.90
CA THR A 192 -8.91 9.54 12.56
C THR A 192 -8.92 11.06 12.75
N VAL A 193 -8.34 11.56 13.84
CA VAL A 193 -8.16 13.00 14.07
C VAL A 193 -7.27 13.63 12.99
N LEU A 194 -6.13 13.02 12.66
CA LEU A 194 -5.23 13.51 11.62
C LEU A 194 -5.90 13.56 10.23
N VAL A 195 -6.73 12.57 9.91
CA VAL A 195 -7.52 12.54 8.67
C VAL A 195 -8.52 13.71 8.64
N HIS A 196 -9.22 14.00 9.74
CA HIS A 196 -10.08 15.19 9.81
C HIS A 196 -9.30 16.49 9.61
N LEU A 197 -8.10 16.59 10.20
CA LEU A 197 -7.23 17.76 10.03
C LEU A 197 -6.75 17.89 8.57
N LEU A 198 -6.42 16.78 7.90
CA LEU A 198 -6.05 16.75 6.48
C LEU A 198 -7.19 17.21 5.58
N VAL A 199 -8.41 16.72 5.83
CA VAL A 199 -9.60 17.14 5.09
C VAL A 199 -9.86 18.65 5.27
N ARG A 200 -9.65 19.20 6.47
CA ARG A 200 -9.74 20.65 6.71
C ARG A 200 -8.60 21.44 6.06
N GLU A 201 -7.38 20.92 6.10
CA GLU A 201 -6.22 21.57 5.50
C GLU A 201 -6.34 21.64 3.97
N LYS A 202 -7.03 20.69 3.34
CA LYS A 202 -7.39 20.76 1.92
C LYS A 202 -8.14 22.05 1.59
N ALA A 203 -9.17 22.38 2.36
CA ALA A 203 -9.96 23.59 2.16
C ALA A 203 -9.10 24.86 2.27
N ARG A 204 -8.09 24.84 3.15
CA ARG A 204 -7.11 25.94 3.28
C ARG A 204 -6.18 26.05 2.07
N LEU A 205 -5.64 24.92 1.58
CA LEU A 205 -4.79 24.92 0.38
C LEU A 205 -5.54 25.45 -0.84
N TRP A 206 -6.83 25.16 -0.90
CA TRP A 206 -7.73 25.60 -1.96
C TRP A 206 -8.08 27.08 -1.95
N ALA A 207 -8.29 27.67 -0.77
CA ALA A 207 -8.67 29.06 -0.66
C ALA A 207 -7.54 30.04 -1.05
N GLY A 208 -6.29 29.58 -1.20
CA GLY A 208 -5.12 30.45 -1.30
C GLY A 208 -4.27 30.36 -2.57
N HIS A 209 -4.49 29.41 -3.49
CA HIS A 209 -3.59 29.21 -4.65
C HIS A 209 -4.34 28.77 -5.91
N ALA A 210 -3.92 29.27 -7.09
CA ALA A 210 -4.58 29.01 -8.39
C ALA A 210 -4.36 27.60 -8.97
N GLU A 211 -3.39 26.82 -8.46
CA GLU A 211 -3.10 25.44 -8.92
C GLU A 211 -3.89 24.37 -8.15
N THR A 212 -5.20 24.55 -7.98
CA THR A 212 -6.02 23.60 -7.21
C THR A 212 -6.60 22.53 -8.12
N GLN A 213 -6.26 21.27 -7.88
CA GLN A 213 -7.08 20.17 -8.40
C GLN A 213 -8.51 20.30 -7.85
N PRO A 214 -9.57 19.97 -8.64
CA PRO A 214 -10.93 19.81 -8.14
C PRO A 214 -11.01 18.80 -6.97
N SER A 215 -12.09 18.76 -6.19
CA SER A 215 -12.23 17.84 -5.04
C SER A 215 -13.50 17.06 -5.20
N THR A 216 -13.40 15.77 -4.92
CA THR A 216 -14.55 14.91 -4.73
C THR A 216 -14.96 14.78 -3.25
N LEU A 217 -14.26 15.42 -2.31
CA LEU A 217 -14.61 15.37 -0.88
C LEU A 217 -15.95 16.01 -0.56
N ASP A 218 -16.37 16.99 -1.36
CA ASP A 218 -17.49 17.88 -1.02
C ASP A 218 -18.83 17.40 -1.56
N HIS A 219 -18.83 16.39 -2.44
CA HIS A 219 -20.03 15.79 -3.00
C HIS A 219 -19.95 14.25 -2.99
N PRO A 220 -21.09 13.54 -2.97
CA PRO A 220 -21.10 12.11 -3.26
C PRO A 220 -20.69 11.87 -4.71
N LEU A 221 -20.04 10.75 -4.99
CA LEU A 221 -19.56 10.44 -6.35
C LEU A 221 -20.69 10.10 -7.35
N GLY A 222 -21.94 9.87 -6.89
CA GLY A 222 -23.05 9.43 -7.74
C GLY A 222 -22.86 8.01 -8.32
N GLY A 223 -23.75 7.51 -9.17
CA GLY A 223 -23.55 6.23 -9.90
C GLY A 223 -23.86 4.94 -9.13
N ASN A 224 -23.41 3.81 -9.68
CA ASN A 224 -23.69 2.45 -9.23
C ASN A 224 -22.58 1.97 -8.25
N PRO A 225 -22.92 1.31 -7.12
CA PRO A 225 -21.95 0.69 -6.21
C PRO A 225 -20.90 -0.23 -6.87
N PHE A 226 -21.23 -0.83 -8.01
CA PHE A 226 -20.35 -1.71 -8.79
C PHE A 226 -19.45 -0.96 -9.79
N ASP A 227 -19.49 0.38 -9.85
CA ASP A 227 -18.71 1.17 -10.80
C ASP A 227 -17.19 1.01 -10.64
N GLY A 228 -16.73 0.60 -9.45
CA GLY A 228 -15.33 0.21 -9.24
C GLY A 228 -14.91 -0.99 -10.11
N PHE A 229 -15.80 -1.99 -10.26
CA PHE A 229 -15.55 -3.20 -11.06
C PHE A 229 -15.69 -2.92 -12.55
N SER A 230 -16.75 -2.23 -12.98
CA SER A 230 -16.92 -1.86 -14.39
C SER A 230 -15.80 -0.92 -14.86
N GLY A 231 -15.36 -0.01 -13.97
CA GLY A 231 -14.23 0.89 -14.21
C GLY A 231 -12.91 0.16 -14.50
N LEU A 232 -12.72 -1.06 -13.99
CA LEU A 232 -11.52 -1.88 -14.22
C LEU A 232 -11.27 -2.13 -15.71
N PHE A 233 -12.34 -2.37 -16.47
CA PHE A 233 -12.29 -2.75 -17.89
C PHE A 233 -12.57 -1.58 -18.84
N ARG A 234 -12.80 -0.37 -18.30
CA ARG A 234 -13.25 0.78 -19.08
C ARG A 234 -12.17 1.41 -19.97
N SER A 235 -10.89 1.26 -19.61
CA SER A 235 -9.79 1.71 -20.47
C SER A 235 -8.54 0.84 -20.34
N GLY A 236 -7.76 0.77 -21.42
CA GLY A 236 -6.48 0.05 -21.42
C GLY A 236 -5.50 0.55 -20.36
N TYR A 237 -5.58 1.82 -19.94
CA TYR A 237 -4.73 2.36 -18.87
C TYR A 237 -5.05 1.73 -17.50
N VAL A 238 -6.33 1.55 -17.17
CA VAL A 238 -6.76 0.93 -15.91
C VAL A 238 -6.44 -0.55 -15.89
N VAL A 239 -6.72 -1.25 -16.99
CA VAL A 239 -6.38 -2.67 -17.15
C VAL A 239 -4.87 -2.87 -16.95
N ASN A 240 -4.04 -1.99 -17.50
CA ASN A 240 -2.59 -2.09 -17.34
C ASN A 240 -2.14 -1.86 -15.89
N GLN A 241 -2.81 -0.98 -15.13
CA GLN A 241 -2.57 -0.82 -13.68
C GLN A 241 -2.99 -2.07 -12.88
N ALA A 242 -4.12 -2.68 -13.23
CA ALA A 242 -4.58 -3.91 -12.62
C ALA A 242 -3.61 -5.06 -12.88
N LEU A 243 -3.17 -5.23 -14.13
CA LEU A 243 -2.17 -6.23 -14.52
C LEU A 243 -0.83 -5.99 -13.82
N PHE A 244 -0.40 -4.73 -13.69
CA PHE A 244 0.81 -4.39 -12.94
C PHE A 244 0.71 -4.91 -11.50
N ILE A 245 -0.42 -4.70 -10.81
CA ILE A 245 -0.62 -5.17 -9.44
C ILE A 245 -0.76 -6.68 -9.34
N MET A 246 -1.49 -7.31 -10.26
CA MET A 246 -1.60 -8.76 -10.30
C MET A 246 -0.22 -9.41 -10.45
N LEU A 247 0.58 -8.99 -11.44
CA LEU A 247 1.91 -9.56 -11.67
C LEU A 247 2.89 -9.27 -10.52
N MET A 248 2.79 -8.08 -9.92
CA MET A 248 3.55 -7.74 -8.72
C MET A 248 3.22 -8.68 -7.56
N THR A 249 1.94 -8.99 -7.33
CA THR A 249 1.52 -9.96 -6.29
C THR A 249 1.93 -11.39 -6.63
N TRP A 250 1.96 -11.76 -7.91
CA TRP A 250 2.49 -13.06 -8.35
C TRP A 250 3.96 -13.22 -7.99
N VAL A 251 4.79 -12.24 -8.37
CA VAL A 251 6.21 -12.22 -8.03
C VAL A 251 6.42 -12.24 -6.51
N ALA A 252 5.63 -11.46 -5.77
CA ALA A 252 5.69 -11.45 -4.31
C ALA A 252 5.35 -12.80 -3.69
N THR A 253 4.33 -13.48 -4.23
CA THR A 253 3.86 -14.79 -3.77
C THR A 253 4.91 -15.85 -4.10
N VAL A 254 5.43 -15.90 -5.32
CA VAL A 254 6.52 -16.82 -5.71
C VAL A 254 7.74 -16.66 -4.78
N ALA A 255 8.18 -15.42 -4.55
CA ALA A 255 9.31 -15.16 -3.66
C ALA A 255 9.02 -15.59 -2.20
N TYR A 256 7.77 -15.48 -1.73
CA TYR A 256 7.35 -15.96 -0.42
C TYR A 256 7.40 -17.50 -0.32
N PHE A 257 6.97 -18.23 -1.34
CA PHE A 257 7.05 -19.69 -1.36
C PHE A 257 8.51 -20.17 -1.37
N LEU A 258 9.37 -19.56 -2.20
CA LEU A 258 10.82 -19.82 -2.20
C LEU A 258 11.44 -19.59 -0.82
N GLN A 259 11.08 -18.48 -0.17
CA GLN A 259 11.52 -18.21 1.20
C GLN A 259 11.07 -19.28 2.18
N THR A 260 9.79 -19.66 2.14
CA THR A 260 9.21 -20.63 3.08
C THR A 260 9.88 -22.00 2.96
N ASP A 261 10.09 -22.47 1.73
CA ASP A 261 10.76 -23.75 1.46
C ASP A 261 12.22 -23.74 1.93
N LEU A 262 13.03 -22.75 1.54
CA LEU A 262 14.46 -22.75 1.89
C LEU A 262 14.73 -22.42 3.36
N ILE A 263 13.98 -21.50 3.98
CA ILE A 263 14.09 -21.27 5.43
C ILE A 263 13.66 -22.54 6.19
N GLY A 264 12.64 -23.24 5.70
CA GLY A 264 12.19 -24.52 6.26
C GLY A 264 13.28 -25.60 6.23
N ARG A 265 14.08 -25.66 5.16
CA ARG A 265 15.19 -26.60 5.02
C ARG A 265 16.44 -26.20 5.81
N ALA A 266 16.73 -24.90 5.90
CA ALA A 266 17.96 -24.38 6.49
C ALA A 266 17.94 -24.29 8.02
N TYR A 267 16.77 -24.02 8.60
CA TYR A 267 16.61 -23.88 10.04
C TYR A 267 15.67 -24.96 10.56
N THR A 268 16.10 -25.69 11.59
CA THR A 268 15.30 -26.75 12.22
C THR A 268 14.40 -26.20 13.32
N GLY A 269 14.83 -25.13 14.01
CA GLY A 269 14.09 -24.51 15.11
C GLY A 269 13.11 -23.42 14.66
N LEU A 270 11.88 -23.43 15.22
CA LEU A 270 10.88 -22.37 14.98
C LEU A 270 11.40 -20.98 15.36
N ALA A 271 12.11 -20.86 16.48
CA ALA A 271 12.66 -19.59 16.96
C ALA A 271 13.68 -18.98 15.99
N GLU A 272 14.52 -19.81 15.36
CA GLU A 272 15.51 -19.37 14.37
C GLU A 272 14.83 -18.88 13.08
N ARG A 273 13.81 -19.62 12.61
CA ARG A 273 13.00 -19.22 11.45
C ARG A 273 12.32 -17.87 11.70
N THR A 274 11.71 -17.69 12.87
CA THR A 274 11.06 -16.42 13.24
C THR A 274 12.07 -15.27 13.30
N ARG A 275 13.26 -15.49 13.87
CA ARG A 275 14.31 -14.48 13.94
C ARG A 275 14.79 -14.07 12.55
N ALA A 276 15.08 -15.03 11.68
CA ALA A 276 15.52 -14.75 10.31
C ALA A 276 14.49 -13.92 9.51
N ILE A 277 13.19 -14.18 9.70
CA ILE A 277 12.11 -13.41 9.05
C ILE A 277 12.05 -11.98 9.62
N ALA A 278 12.17 -11.83 10.94
CA ALA A 278 12.15 -10.54 11.61
C ALA A 278 13.33 -9.65 11.19
N ASP A 279 14.52 -10.24 11.00
CA ASP A 279 15.70 -9.51 10.53
C ASP A 279 15.51 -8.99 9.10
N ILE A 280 14.93 -9.80 8.21
CA ILE A 280 14.55 -9.35 6.85
C ILE A 280 13.58 -8.17 6.93
N ASP A 281 12.55 -8.27 7.78
CA ASP A 281 11.55 -7.20 7.95
C ASP A 281 12.19 -5.89 8.42
N LEU A 282 13.11 -5.96 9.39
CA LEU A 282 13.81 -4.79 9.91
C LEU A 282 14.68 -4.15 8.83
N VAL A 283 15.52 -4.94 8.15
CA VAL A 283 16.40 -4.46 7.08
C VAL A 283 15.57 -3.82 5.96
N VAL A 284 14.48 -4.47 5.54
CA VAL A 284 13.57 -3.94 4.52
C VAL A 284 13.03 -2.57 4.90
N ASN A 285 12.51 -2.41 6.12
CA ASN A 285 11.89 -1.15 6.52
C ASN A 285 12.92 -0.04 6.73
N VAL A 286 14.12 -0.35 7.27
CA VAL A 286 15.22 0.62 7.41
C VAL A 286 15.70 1.07 6.03
N CYS A 287 16.02 0.15 5.13
CA CYS A 287 16.44 0.46 3.77
C CYS A 287 15.35 1.21 3.00
N SER A 288 14.07 0.82 3.16
CA SER A 288 12.95 1.54 2.52
C SER A 288 12.84 2.96 3.03
N ALA A 289 12.96 3.21 4.34
CA ALA A 289 12.93 4.55 4.91
C ALA A 289 14.09 5.41 4.37
N LEU A 290 15.31 4.87 4.32
CA LEU A 290 16.47 5.57 3.75
C LEU A 290 16.27 5.89 2.27
N VAL A 291 15.84 4.93 1.46
CA VAL A 291 15.57 5.16 0.03
C VAL A 291 14.42 6.15 -0.15
N LEU A 292 13.37 6.12 0.69
CA LEU A 292 12.26 7.08 0.59
C LEU A 292 12.71 8.51 0.92
N VAL A 293 13.54 8.69 1.94
CA VAL A 293 14.05 10.01 2.36
C VAL A 293 15.09 10.54 1.36
N PHE A 294 15.99 9.70 0.86
CA PHE A 294 17.15 10.15 0.08
C PHE A 294 17.09 9.78 -1.42
N GLY A 295 16.43 8.70 -1.80
CA GLY A 295 16.48 8.13 -3.16
C GLY A 295 15.25 8.42 -4.02
N THR A 296 14.05 8.17 -3.51
CA THR A 296 12.83 8.07 -4.31
C THR A 296 12.48 9.36 -5.03
N GLY A 297 12.59 10.51 -4.35
CA GLY A 297 12.38 11.81 -4.99
C GLY A 297 13.33 12.02 -6.18
N ARG A 298 14.62 11.68 -6.02
CA ARG A 298 15.62 11.79 -7.09
C ARG A 298 15.32 10.86 -8.27
N VAL A 299 14.87 9.62 -8.00
CA VAL A 299 14.46 8.66 -9.03
C VAL A 299 13.28 9.21 -9.82
N LEU A 300 12.22 9.66 -9.14
CA LEU A 300 11.02 10.19 -9.81
C LEU A 300 11.29 11.47 -10.60
N THR A 301 12.11 12.39 -10.08
CA THR A 301 12.36 13.67 -10.75
C THR A 301 13.40 13.57 -11.85
N ARG A 302 14.43 12.71 -11.73
CA ARG A 302 15.51 12.60 -12.72
C ARG A 302 15.28 11.51 -13.76
N LEU A 303 14.77 10.35 -13.34
CA LEU A 303 14.57 9.19 -14.22
C LEU A 303 13.11 9.07 -14.71
N GLY A 304 12.20 9.80 -14.06
CA GLY A 304 10.77 9.79 -14.40
C GLY A 304 10.00 8.63 -13.77
N VAL A 305 8.67 8.69 -13.87
CA VAL A 305 7.75 7.69 -13.28
C VAL A 305 7.92 6.34 -13.97
N THR A 306 8.12 6.34 -15.29
CA THR A 306 8.33 5.12 -16.08
C THR A 306 9.51 4.29 -15.57
N ALA A 307 10.66 4.93 -15.31
CA ALA A 307 11.83 4.23 -14.78
C ALA A 307 11.56 3.64 -13.39
N GLY A 308 10.85 4.39 -12.53
CA GLY A 308 10.47 3.91 -11.20
C GLY A 308 9.57 2.67 -11.24
N LEU A 309 8.67 2.57 -12.22
CA LEU A 309 7.82 1.39 -12.41
C LEU A 309 8.60 0.18 -12.94
N VAL A 310 9.53 0.39 -13.87
CA VAL A 310 10.28 -0.67 -14.58
C VAL A 310 11.44 -1.23 -13.76
N LEU A 311 12.02 -0.42 -12.87
CA LEU A 311 13.15 -0.85 -12.05
C LEU A 311 12.82 -2.08 -11.20
N ASN A 312 11.60 -2.16 -10.66
CA ASN A 312 11.19 -3.26 -9.80
C ASN A 312 11.14 -4.63 -10.52
N PRO A 313 10.44 -4.80 -11.66
CA PRO A 313 10.48 -6.04 -12.42
C PRO A 313 11.89 -6.41 -12.91
N LEU A 314 12.76 -5.44 -13.24
CA LEU A 314 14.15 -5.72 -13.62
C LEU A 314 14.97 -6.28 -12.46
N ILE A 315 14.84 -5.70 -11.26
CA ILE A 315 15.45 -6.24 -10.03
C ILE A 315 14.98 -7.67 -9.81
N MET A 316 13.70 -7.97 -10.09
CA MET A 316 13.13 -9.29 -9.92
C MET A 316 13.57 -10.32 -10.96
N LEU A 317 13.71 -9.93 -12.22
CA LEU A 317 14.34 -10.76 -13.24
C LEU A 317 15.75 -11.17 -12.82
N ALA A 318 16.58 -10.20 -12.43
CA ALA A 318 17.95 -10.46 -11.98
C ALA A 318 17.99 -11.34 -10.72
N SER A 319 17.07 -11.10 -9.79
CA SER A 319 16.91 -11.88 -8.56
C SER A 319 16.57 -13.34 -8.83
N PHE A 320 15.54 -13.63 -9.63
CA PHE A 320 15.17 -15.00 -9.95
C PHE A 320 16.24 -15.72 -10.75
N LEU A 321 16.95 -15.01 -11.65
CA LEU A 321 18.13 -15.55 -12.32
C LEU A 321 19.23 -15.92 -11.32
N ALA A 322 19.49 -15.07 -10.32
CA ALA A 322 20.47 -15.36 -9.28
C ALA A 322 20.08 -16.60 -8.44
N VAL A 323 18.80 -16.79 -8.09
CA VAL A 323 18.34 -18.03 -7.42
C VAL A 323 18.52 -19.25 -8.31
N ALA A 324 18.21 -19.12 -9.61
CA ALA A 324 18.37 -20.21 -10.57
C ALA A 324 19.83 -20.70 -10.61
N LEU A 325 20.78 -19.78 -10.49
CA LEU A 325 22.21 -20.08 -10.49
C LEU A 325 22.74 -20.53 -9.12
N SER A 326 22.21 -19.98 -8.02
CA SER A 326 22.66 -20.26 -6.66
C SER A 326 21.52 -20.18 -5.64
N PRO A 327 20.78 -21.28 -5.39
CA PRO A 327 19.65 -21.32 -4.48
C PRO A 327 20.11 -21.43 -3.02
N THR A 328 20.75 -20.38 -2.51
CA THR A 328 21.20 -20.29 -1.11
C THR A 328 20.23 -19.47 -0.26
N VAL A 329 20.27 -19.69 1.07
CA VAL A 329 19.48 -18.90 2.03
C VAL A 329 19.80 -17.41 1.92
N LEU A 330 21.08 -17.06 1.80
CA LEU A 330 21.53 -15.68 1.64
C LEU A 330 21.01 -15.04 0.34
N ALA A 331 21.01 -15.79 -0.77
CA ALA A 331 20.44 -15.30 -2.02
C ALA A 331 18.96 -14.93 -1.85
N ILE A 332 18.18 -15.78 -1.20
CA ILE A 332 16.74 -15.52 -0.99
C ILE A 332 16.48 -14.38 -0.01
N GLN A 333 17.26 -14.30 1.07
CA GLN A 333 17.20 -13.16 1.99
C GLN A 333 17.49 -11.85 1.23
N GLY A 334 18.55 -11.85 0.40
CA GLY A 334 18.89 -10.72 -0.46
C GLY A 334 17.75 -10.33 -1.42
N ILE A 335 17.10 -11.32 -2.03
CA ILE A 335 15.95 -11.10 -2.93
C ILE A 335 14.75 -10.54 -2.19
N GLN A 336 14.44 -11.04 -1.00
CA GLN A 336 13.32 -10.53 -0.22
C GLN A 336 13.57 -9.09 0.24
N VAL A 337 14.82 -8.75 0.58
CA VAL A 337 15.23 -7.37 0.86
C VAL A 337 15.09 -6.52 -0.40
N ALA A 338 15.74 -6.89 -1.50
CA ALA A 338 15.75 -6.14 -2.75
C ALA A 338 14.33 -5.91 -3.29
N ARG A 339 13.52 -6.97 -3.37
CA ARG A 339 12.11 -6.93 -3.80
C ARG A 339 11.31 -5.93 -2.99
N ARG A 340 11.34 -6.06 -1.67
CA ARG A 340 10.45 -5.30 -0.79
C ARG A 340 10.90 -3.85 -0.67
N VAL A 341 12.20 -3.57 -0.68
CA VAL A 341 12.73 -2.20 -0.76
C VAL A 341 12.33 -1.56 -2.08
N ALA A 342 12.55 -2.23 -3.22
CA ALA A 342 12.13 -1.71 -4.53
C ALA A 342 10.62 -1.48 -4.60
N GLN A 343 9.83 -2.41 -4.06
CA GLN A 343 8.38 -2.30 -3.96
C GLN A 343 7.91 -1.13 -3.09
N TYR A 344 8.39 -1.03 -1.84
CA TYR A 344 7.91 -0.04 -0.87
C TYR A 344 8.45 1.35 -1.16
N ALA A 345 9.72 1.46 -1.55
CA ALA A 345 10.38 2.74 -1.72
C ALA A 345 10.22 3.33 -3.13
N ILE A 346 10.09 2.50 -4.18
CA ILE A 346 10.13 3.00 -5.56
C ILE A 346 8.81 2.73 -6.29
N ALA A 347 8.41 1.46 -6.40
CA ALA A 347 7.26 1.08 -7.20
C ALA A 347 5.95 1.65 -6.65
N ARG A 348 5.75 1.61 -5.33
CA ARG A 348 4.54 2.13 -4.69
C ARG A 348 4.38 3.64 -4.93
N PRO A 349 5.35 4.52 -4.58
CA PRO A 349 5.23 5.96 -4.90
C PRO A 349 5.02 6.22 -6.39
N SER A 350 5.74 5.53 -7.28
CA SER A 350 5.60 5.68 -8.74
C SER A 350 4.18 5.34 -9.21
N ARG A 351 3.60 4.27 -8.67
CA ARG A 351 2.22 3.87 -8.95
C ARG A 351 1.19 4.85 -8.39
N GLU A 352 1.41 5.36 -7.17
CA GLU A 352 0.49 6.35 -6.60
C GLU A 352 0.44 7.63 -7.43
N VAL A 353 1.57 8.04 -8.03
CA VAL A 353 1.61 9.14 -9.00
C VAL A 353 0.80 8.82 -10.26
N CYS A 354 0.80 7.57 -10.75
CA CYS A 354 -0.04 7.17 -11.90
C CYS A 354 -1.55 7.36 -11.67
N PHE A 355 -2.03 7.25 -10.43
CA PHE A 355 -3.44 7.50 -10.13
C PHE A 355 -3.82 9.00 -10.17
N THR A 356 -2.85 9.91 -10.14
CA THR A 356 -3.12 11.36 -10.15
C THR A 356 -3.63 11.89 -11.49
N VAL A 357 -3.36 11.20 -12.60
CA VAL A 357 -3.91 11.55 -13.94
C VAL A 357 -5.30 10.97 -14.18
N MET A 358 -5.77 10.07 -13.30
CA MET A 358 -7.09 9.47 -13.42
C MET A 358 -8.20 10.43 -12.96
N PRO A 359 -9.43 10.28 -13.50
CA PRO A 359 -10.62 10.91 -12.95
C PRO A 359 -10.76 10.59 -11.46
N GLN A 360 -11.21 11.56 -10.68
CA GLN A 360 -11.22 11.46 -9.21
C GLN A 360 -12.16 10.36 -8.71
N GLU A 361 -13.30 10.14 -9.37
CA GLU A 361 -14.19 9.01 -9.06
C GLU A 361 -13.45 7.67 -9.12
N SER A 362 -12.61 7.47 -10.14
CA SER A 362 -11.82 6.25 -10.30
C SER A 362 -10.73 6.11 -9.22
N ARG A 363 -10.27 7.21 -8.61
CA ARG A 363 -9.25 7.18 -7.54
C ARG A 363 -9.79 6.63 -6.21
N TYR A 364 -11.09 6.72 -5.97
CA TYR A 364 -11.71 6.13 -4.78
C TYR A 364 -12.34 4.77 -5.09
N ARG A 365 -12.96 4.58 -6.27
CA ARG A 365 -13.63 3.31 -6.60
C ARG A 365 -12.71 2.30 -7.26
N THR A 366 -12.30 2.59 -8.49
CA THR A 366 -11.54 1.66 -9.32
C THR A 366 -10.16 1.36 -8.73
N LYS A 367 -9.48 2.38 -8.22
CA LYS A 367 -8.22 2.21 -7.48
C LYS A 367 -8.40 1.30 -6.27
N ASN A 368 -9.47 1.46 -5.49
CA ASN A 368 -9.73 0.61 -4.34
C ASN A 368 -9.93 -0.85 -4.79
N VAL A 369 -10.68 -1.11 -5.85
CA VAL A 369 -10.82 -2.46 -6.42
C VAL A 369 -9.46 -3.03 -6.88
N ILE A 370 -8.60 -2.21 -7.50
CA ILE A 370 -7.24 -2.64 -7.89
C ILE A 370 -6.38 -2.94 -6.66
N ASP A 371 -6.37 -2.06 -5.66
CA ASP A 371 -5.53 -2.19 -4.47
C ASP A 371 -5.99 -3.31 -3.52
N THR A 372 -7.27 -3.72 -3.60
CA THR A 372 -7.87 -4.70 -2.70
C THR A 372 -8.18 -6.01 -3.43
N VAL A 373 -9.20 -6.00 -4.29
CA VAL A 373 -9.70 -7.19 -4.98
C VAL A 373 -8.66 -7.77 -5.93
N VAL A 374 -8.09 -6.96 -6.82
CA VAL A 374 -7.09 -7.45 -7.79
C VAL A 374 -5.83 -7.92 -7.08
N TYR A 375 -5.42 -7.23 -6.01
CA TYR A 375 -4.31 -7.68 -5.16
C TYR A 375 -4.59 -9.07 -4.57
N ARG A 376 -5.75 -9.26 -3.92
CA ARG A 376 -6.12 -10.55 -3.31
C ARG A 376 -6.33 -11.66 -4.34
N PHE A 377 -6.91 -11.33 -5.49
CA PHE A 377 -7.04 -12.25 -6.60
C PHE A 377 -5.66 -12.69 -7.12
N GLY A 378 -4.71 -11.75 -7.18
CA GLY A 378 -3.33 -12.03 -7.52
C GLY A 378 -2.63 -12.97 -6.53
N ASP A 379 -2.78 -12.75 -5.22
CA ASP A 379 -2.26 -13.66 -4.18
C ASP A 379 -2.81 -15.09 -4.38
N VAL A 380 -4.14 -15.23 -4.53
CA VAL A 380 -4.81 -16.52 -4.66
C VAL A 380 -4.45 -17.22 -5.96
N SER A 381 -4.49 -16.52 -7.10
CA SER A 381 -4.17 -17.09 -8.41
C SER A 381 -2.71 -17.53 -8.50
N ALA A 382 -1.77 -16.77 -7.93
CA ALA A 382 -0.37 -17.15 -7.88
C ALA A 382 -0.11 -18.39 -6.99
N ALA A 383 -0.81 -18.50 -5.86
CA ALA A 383 -0.71 -19.66 -4.98
C ALA A 383 -1.24 -20.93 -5.67
N TRP A 384 -2.38 -20.85 -6.36
CA TRP A 384 -2.92 -21.98 -7.13
C TRP A 384 -2.05 -22.36 -8.32
N MET A 385 -1.45 -21.39 -9.03
CA MET A 385 -0.49 -21.68 -10.10
C MET A 385 0.72 -22.45 -9.57
N GLN A 386 1.24 -22.07 -8.40
CA GLN A 386 2.35 -22.80 -7.77
C GLN A 386 1.96 -24.20 -7.31
N ALA A 387 0.77 -24.36 -6.72
CA ALA A 387 0.25 -25.67 -6.35
C ALA A 387 0.13 -26.59 -7.58
N ALA A 388 -0.35 -26.06 -8.72
CA ALA A 388 -0.41 -26.80 -9.98
C ALA A 388 0.99 -27.21 -10.46
N LEU A 389 1.95 -26.27 -10.49
CA LEU A 389 3.34 -26.58 -10.88
C LEU A 389 3.96 -27.67 -10.00
N ALA A 390 3.72 -27.60 -8.68
CA ALA A 390 4.19 -28.62 -7.75
C ALA A 390 3.54 -29.99 -8.02
N ALA A 391 2.24 -30.03 -8.29
CA ALA A 391 1.51 -31.27 -8.60
C ALA A 391 2.00 -31.95 -9.89
N PHE A 392 2.42 -31.16 -10.89
CA PHE A 392 3.05 -31.68 -12.11
C PHE A 392 4.56 -31.98 -11.98
N GLY A 393 5.14 -31.83 -10.79
CA GLY A 393 6.54 -32.16 -10.52
C GLY A 393 7.57 -31.09 -10.91
N PHE A 394 7.14 -29.86 -11.23
CA PHE A 394 8.07 -28.79 -11.62
C PHE A 394 8.84 -28.18 -10.45
N GLY A 395 8.50 -28.48 -9.19
CA GLY A 395 9.30 -28.17 -7.99
C GLY A 395 9.90 -26.76 -7.92
N LEU A 396 11.16 -26.67 -7.48
CA LEU A 396 11.90 -25.41 -7.37
C LEU A 396 12.11 -24.74 -8.74
N ALA A 397 12.44 -25.50 -9.78
CA ALA A 397 12.72 -24.98 -11.11
C ALA A 397 11.48 -24.30 -11.74
N GLY A 398 10.31 -24.90 -11.60
CA GLY A 398 9.03 -24.32 -12.03
C GLY A 398 8.68 -23.06 -11.24
N THR A 399 8.94 -23.04 -9.94
CA THR A 399 8.71 -21.87 -9.09
C THR A 399 9.59 -20.69 -9.51
N VAL A 400 10.89 -20.92 -9.69
CA VAL A 400 11.85 -19.92 -10.18
C VAL A 400 11.51 -19.47 -11.61
N GLY A 401 11.15 -20.41 -12.50
CA GLY A 401 10.74 -20.13 -13.87
C GLY A 401 9.48 -19.27 -13.95
N LEU A 402 8.46 -19.57 -13.12
CA LEU A 402 7.25 -18.75 -13.01
C LEU A 402 7.58 -17.33 -12.53
N GLY A 403 8.44 -17.20 -11.51
CA GLY A 403 8.92 -15.91 -11.01
C GLY A 403 9.65 -15.10 -12.09
N PHE A 404 10.53 -15.75 -12.85
CA PHE A 404 11.27 -15.13 -13.95
C PHE A 404 10.35 -14.67 -15.08
N LEU A 405 9.47 -15.54 -15.57
CA LEU A 405 8.52 -15.22 -16.65
C LEU A 405 7.55 -14.12 -16.25
N SER A 406 6.96 -14.22 -15.05
CA SER A 406 6.05 -13.18 -14.55
C SER A 406 6.75 -11.84 -14.37
N SER A 407 8.01 -11.80 -13.93
CA SER A 407 8.81 -10.58 -13.84
C SER A 407 9.09 -9.96 -15.21
N GLY A 408 9.32 -10.79 -16.24
CA GLY A 408 9.51 -10.34 -17.62
C GLY A 408 8.27 -9.67 -18.19
N ILE A 409 7.12 -10.34 -18.07
CA ILE A 409 5.82 -9.79 -18.49
C ILE A 409 5.51 -8.51 -17.70
N TRP A 410 5.81 -8.50 -16.40
CA TRP A 410 5.61 -7.33 -15.55
C TRP A 410 6.46 -6.13 -15.99
N GLY A 411 7.68 -6.35 -16.45
CA GLY A 411 8.53 -5.30 -17.02
C GLY A 411 7.91 -4.65 -18.26
N LEU A 412 7.32 -5.44 -19.15
CA LEU A 412 6.63 -4.94 -20.35
C LEU A 412 5.37 -4.13 -19.98
N VAL A 413 4.57 -4.65 -19.05
CA VAL A 413 3.38 -3.99 -18.48
C VAL A 413 3.77 -2.65 -17.83
N ALA A 414 4.84 -2.63 -17.04
CA ALA A 414 5.38 -1.44 -16.39
C ALA A 414 5.85 -0.37 -17.40
N LEU A 415 6.55 -0.79 -18.47
CA LEU A 415 6.97 0.10 -19.56
C LEU A 415 5.76 0.71 -20.28
N ALA A 416 4.78 -0.11 -20.64
CA ALA A 416 3.55 0.36 -21.28
C ALA A 416 2.77 1.32 -20.38
N LEU A 417 2.72 1.05 -19.06
CA LEU A 417 2.02 1.86 -18.09
C LEU A 417 2.67 3.23 -17.94
N GLY A 418 3.99 3.26 -17.77
CA GLY A 418 4.76 4.49 -17.65
C GLY A 418 4.66 5.37 -18.90
N ARG A 419 4.82 4.79 -20.11
CA ARG A 419 4.67 5.53 -21.38
C ARG A 419 3.28 6.15 -21.53
N ARG A 420 2.22 5.41 -21.16
CA ARG A 420 0.85 5.93 -21.20
C ARG A 420 0.60 7.00 -20.15
N TYR A 421 1.22 6.89 -18.98
CA TYR A 421 1.16 7.93 -17.96
C TYR A 421 1.79 9.24 -18.45
N GLU A 422 3.00 9.21 -19.01
CA GLU A 422 3.66 10.44 -19.47
C GLU A 422 2.86 11.11 -20.60
N SER A 423 2.27 10.35 -21.53
CA SER A 423 1.42 10.94 -22.57
C SER A 423 0.17 11.62 -22.01
N LEU A 424 -0.52 11.00 -21.04
CA LEU A 424 -1.68 11.61 -20.38
C LEU A 424 -1.31 12.86 -19.57
N ARG A 425 -0.15 12.83 -18.90
CA ARG A 425 0.39 13.96 -18.15
C ARG A 425 0.67 15.17 -19.05
N HIS A 426 1.28 14.96 -20.22
CA HIS A 426 1.53 16.03 -21.18
C HIS A 426 0.23 16.66 -21.71
N VAL A 427 -0.80 15.86 -21.97
CA VAL A 427 -2.12 16.35 -22.41
C VAL A 427 -2.76 17.23 -21.32
N GLN A 428 -2.73 16.81 -20.06
CA GLN A 428 -3.26 17.60 -18.94
C GLN A 428 -2.49 18.91 -18.74
N ALA A 429 -1.16 18.89 -18.85
CA ALA A 429 -0.33 20.08 -18.76
C ALA A 429 -0.65 21.09 -19.90
N GLY A 430 -0.84 20.60 -21.12
CA GLY A 430 -1.19 21.45 -22.27
C GLY A 430 -2.61 22.04 -22.20
N GLN A 431 -3.57 21.32 -21.61
CA GLN A 431 -4.93 21.83 -21.38
C GLN A 431 -4.97 22.88 -20.26
N GLY A 432 -4.22 22.67 -19.17
CA GLY A 432 -4.09 23.63 -18.08
C GLY A 432 -3.45 24.95 -18.51
N GLY A 433 -2.41 24.89 -19.35
CA GLY A 433 -1.78 26.08 -19.94
C GLY A 433 -2.74 26.91 -20.78
N ARG A 434 -3.51 26.26 -21.66
CA ARG A 434 -4.52 26.95 -22.50
C ARG A 434 -5.66 27.58 -21.69
N GLN A 435 -6.12 26.93 -20.61
CA GLN A 435 -7.13 27.52 -19.72
C GLN A 435 -6.58 28.70 -18.91
N GLY A 436 -5.31 28.64 -18.49
CA GLY A 436 -4.62 29.75 -17.82
C GLY A 436 -4.45 30.96 -18.74
N GLU A 437 -4.02 30.75 -19.98
CA GLU A 437 -3.92 31.81 -21.00
C GLU A 437 -5.28 32.43 -21.33
N MET A 438 -6.34 31.62 -21.42
CA MET A 438 -7.69 32.11 -21.69
C MET A 438 -8.26 32.91 -20.52
N ARG A 439 -7.98 32.54 -19.27
CA ARG A 439 -8.36 33.33 -18.07
C ARG A 439 -7.57 34.63 -17.96
N ALA A 440 -6.28 34.59 -18.26
CA ALA A 440 -5.44 35.79 -18.34
C ALA A 440 -5.90 36.74 -19.45
N ALA A 441 -6.39 36.21 -20.58
CA ALA A 441 -6.94 37.00 -21.67
C ALA A 441 -8.32 37.63 -21.36
N VAL A 442 -9.09 37.06 -20.43
CA VAL A 442 -10.43 37.54 -20.03
C VAL A 442 -10.38 38.50 -18.84
N GLY A 443 -9.22 38.72 -18.22
CA GLY A 443 -9.05 39.73 -17.16
C GLY A 443 -9.71 39.37 -15.82
N GLU A 444 -9.99 38.08 -15.58
CA GLU A 444 -10.41 37.58 -14.27
C GLU A 444 -9.16 37.20 -13.46
N THR A 445 -8.54 38.19 -12.81
CA THR A 445 -7.51 37.98 -11.78
C THR A 445 -8.05 38.29 -10.40
#